data_AF-A0A7K3ZW32-F1
#
_entry.id   AF-A0A7K3ZW32-F1
#
_cell.length_a   1.000
_cell.length_b   1.000
_cell.length_c   1.000
_cell.angle_alpha   90.00
_cell.angle_beta   90.00
_cell.angle_gamma   90.00
#
_symmetry.space_group_name_H-M   'P 1'
#
loop_
_entity.id
_entity.type
_entity.pdbx_description
1 polymer ?
#
loop_
_entity_poly.entity_id
_entity_poly.type
_entity_poly.pdbx_seq_one_letter_code
_entity_poly.pdbx_strand_id
1 'polypeptide(L)'
;MAFYTLGLTFNLVILLTVIILAVWIYGIYFNFKKWGLGSTGYHDQLRNSFWLFLATWVHEAFKDGLWVFLRTVVLDVLLLRRTLARSPVRWVMHMSMFYGFLALAAMSGFALFLDIIEHFNLAGLAHEAEMVKEMMALPFDIFGYLLLVGATIAVSRRIFLKFVRDNTTAYDAFLIGAVFLITITGFYAEWMRGNSFLIGNLFDNPVYAPHFALIHTVLAIGLFALVLPWSKYIHVIATPMTLIANRGGE
;
A
#
# COMPACT_ATOMS: atom_id res chain seq x y z
N MET A 1 2.08 -20.09 10.79
CA MET A 1 2.53 -20.54 12.13
C MET A 1 2.29 -19.53 13.26
N ALA A 2 2.39 -18.21 13.06
CA ALA A 2 2.22 -17.22 14.14
C ALA A 2 0.80 -17.07 14.73
N PHE A 3 -0.24 -17.44 13.97
CA PHE A 3 -1.63 -17.33 14.45
C PHE A 3 -2.01 -18.46 15.44
N TYR A 4 -1.45 -19.66 15.25
CA TYR A 4 -1.72 -20.82 16.10
C TYR A 4 -1.17 -20.64 17.52
N THR A 5 -0.04 -19.95 17.67
CA THR A 5 0.55 -19.64 18.99
C THR A 5 -0.28 -18.63 19.79
N LEU A 6 -1.23 -17.93 19.15
CA LEU A 6 -2.12 -16.93 19.75
C LEU A 6 -3.57 -17.42 19.88
N GLY A 7 -3.83 -18.71 19.64
CA GLY A 7 -5.17 -19.30 19.67
C GLY A 7 -6.05 -18.93 18.48
N LEU A 8 -5.49 -18.27 17.45
CA LEU A 8 -6.21 -17.93 16.22
C LEU A 8 -6.09 -19.10 15.24
N THR A 9 -7.23 -19.72 14.91
CA THR A 9 -7.27 -20.76 13.88
C THR A 9 -7.11 -20.13 12.49
N PHE A 10 -6.55 -20.88 11.53
CA PHE A 10 -6.41 -20.41 10.15
C PHE A 10 -7.75 -19.97 9.56
N ASN A 11 -8.82 -20.74 9.80
CA ASN A 11 -10.18 -20.41 9.35
C ASN A 11 -10.66 -19.05 9.89
N LEU A 12 -10.35 -18.73 11.15
CA LEU A 12 -10.70 -17.44 11.74
C LEU A 12 -9.92 -16.30 11.07
N VAL A 13 -8.62 -16.49 10.78
CA VAL A 13 -7.79 -15.50 10.09
C VAL A 13 -8.32 -15.23 8.68
N ILE A 14 -8.68 -16.28 7.93
CA ILE A 14 -9.27 -16.14 6.60
C ILE A 14 -10.61 -15.40 6.67
N LEU A 15 -11.49 -15.78 7.61
CA LEU A 15 -12.78 -15.11 7.80
C LEU A 15 -12.61 -13.61 8.08
N LEU A 16 -11.73 -13.26 9.02
CA LEU A 16 -11.44 -11.85 9.34
C LEU A 16 -10.88 -11.12 8.11
N THR A 17 -9.97 -11.76 7.37
CA THR A 17 -9.39 -11.18 6.14
C THR A 17 -10.47 -10.91 5.08
N VAL A 18 -11.43 -11.83 4.89
CA VAL A 18 -12.56 -11.63 3.97
C VAL A 18 -13.40 -10.43 4.39
N ILE A 19 -13.72 -10.29 5.68
CA ILE A 19 -14.48 -9.13 6.20
C ILE A 19 -13.73 -7.82 5.94
N ILE A 20 -12.42 -7.81 6.24
CA ILE A 20 -11.54 -6.66 6.05
C ILE A 20 -11.50 -6.25 4.57
N LEU A 21 -11.32 -7.21 3.66
CA LEU A 21 -11.32 -6.95 2.21
C LEU A 21 -12.68 -6.44 1.74
N ALA A 22 -13.79 -6.96 2.25
CA ALA A 22 -15.12 -6.48 1.91
C ALA A 22 -15.32 -5.00 2.31
N VAL A 23 -14.92 -4.63 3.53
CA VAL A 23 -14.95 -3.24 4.00
C VAL A 23 -14.05 -2.34 3.13
N TRP A 24 -12.85 -2.80 2.81
CA TRP A 24 -11.92 -2.05 1.97
C TRP A 24 -12.45 -1.84 0.55
N ILE A 25 -12.92 -2.89 -0.12
CA ILE A 25 -13.54 -2.84 -1.45
C ILE A 25 -14.74 -1.90 -1.45
N TYR A 26 -15.60 -1.98 -0.43
CA TYR A 26 -16.74 -1.10 -0.30
C TYR A 26 -16.32 0.38 -0.18
N GLY A 27 -15.26 0.66 0.59
CA GLY A 27 -14.69 2.01 0.69
C GLY A 27 -14.14 2.54 -0.63
N ILE A 28 -13.45 1.70 -1.41
CA ILE A 28 -13.02 2.07 -2.76
C ILE A 28 -14.23 2.35 -3.67
N TYR A 29 -15.19 1.43 -3.72
CA TYR A 29 -16.43 1.60 -4.49
C TYR A 29 -17.16 2.90 -4.13
N PHE A 30 -17.28 3.21 -2.84
CA PHE A 30 -17.91 4.43 -2.34
C PHE A 30 -17.21 5.70 -2.86
N ASN A 31 -15.87 5.73 -2.88
CA ASN A 31 -15.12 6.86 -3.43
C ASN A 31 -15.36 7.04 -4.93
N PHE A 32 -15.33 5.94 -5.71
CA PHE A 32 -15.60 6.01 -7.14
C PHE A 32 -17.03 6.50 -7.43
N LYS A 33 -18.02 6.02 -6.66
CA LYS A 33 -19.40 6.51 -6.74
C LYS A 33 -19.48 8.00 -6.41
N LYS A 34 -18.79 8.45 -5.36
CA LYS A 34 -18.72 9.86 -4.96
C LYS A 34 -18.08 10.73 -6.05
N TRP A 35 -17.00 10.27 -6.67
CA TRP A 35 -16.36 10.98 -7.79
C TRP A 35 -17.28 11.06 -9.01
N GLY A 36 -18.09 10.04 -9.26
CA GLY A 36 -19.14 10.05 -10.29
C GLY A 36 -20.25 11.06 -10.09
N LEU A 37 -20.46 11.60 -8.88
CA LEU A 37 -21.40 12.70 -8.63
C LEU A 37 -20.96 13.99 -9.35
N GLY A 38 -19.65 14.17 -9.56
CA GLY A 38 -19.07 15.36 -10.21
C GLY A 38 -18.87 15.22 -11.72
N SER A 39 -19.21 14.07 -12.33
CA SER A 39 -19.10 13.90 -13.78
C SER A 39 -20.25 14.60 -14.48
N THR A 40 -19.93 15.58 -15.35
CA THR A 40 -20.91 16.37 -16.11
C THR A 40 -21.07 15.89 -17.56
N GLY A 41 -20.46 14.76 -17.92
CA GLY A 41 -20.49 14.20 -19.28
C GLY A 41 -21.54 13.11 -19.44
N TYR A 42 -22.33 13.20 -20.53
CA TYR A 42 -23.44 12.33 -20.95
C TYR A 42 -24.73 12.39 -20.12
N HIS A 43 -25.84 12.43 -20.88
CA HIS A 43 -27.26 12.54 -20.49
C HIS A 43 -27.63 12.12 -19.04
N ASP A 44 -28.48 12.94 -18.42
CA ASP A 44 -29.03 12.94 -17.05
C ASP A 44 -29.45 11.57 -16.44
N GLN A 45 -29.56 10.50 -17.23
CA GLN A 45 -30.01 9.17 -16.79
C GLN A 45 -28.94 8.37 -16.02
N LEU A 46 -27.66 8.71 -16.13
CA LEU A 46 -26.54 8.02 -15.44
C LEU A 46 -25.90 8.84 -14.31
N ARG A 47 -26.53 9.96 -13.92
CA ARG A 47 -26.08 10.81 -12.81
C ARG A 47 -25.89 9.95 -11.55
N ASN A 48 -24.72 10.05 -10.91
CA ASN A 48 -24.37 9.28 -9.70
C ASN A 48 -24.00 7.79 -9.93
N SER A 49 -23.57 7.43 -11.13
CA SER A 49 -23.17 6.05 -11.44
C SER A 49 -21.64 5.84 -11.40
N PHE A 50 -21.23 4.76 -10.74
CA PHE A 50 -19.85 4.23 -10.81
C PHE A 50 -19.39 4.02 -12.26
N TRP A 51 -20.29 3.48 -13.10
CA TRP A 51 -20.01 3.17 -14.49
C TRP A 51 -19.84 4.42 -15.35
N LEU A 52 -20.59 5.49 -15.03
CA LEU A 52 -20.45 6.76 -15.73
C LEU A 52 -19.06 7.36 -15.48
N PHE A 53 -18.64 7.40 -14.21
CA PHE A 53 -17.30 7.88 -13.86
C PHE A 53 -16.20 7.10 -14.59
N LEU A 54 -16.27 5.77 -14.58
CA LEU A 54 -15.26 4.94 -15.23
C LEU A 54 -15.23 5.19 -16.75
N ALA A 55 -16.41 5.28 -17.39
CA ALA A 55 -16.50 5.58 -18.82
C ALA A 55 -15.92 6.97 -19.16
N THR A 56 -16.26 8.00 -18.39
CA THR A 56 -15.71 9.36 -18.56
C THR A 56 -14.20 9.37 -18.34
N TRP A 57 -13.71 8.69 -17.30
CA TRP A 57 -12.28 8.61 -17.00
C TRP A 57 -11.49 7.92 -18.12
N VAL A 58 -11.98 6.78 -18.62
CA VAL A 58 -11.35 6.07 -19.75
C VAL A 58 -11.33 6.96 -20.99
N HIS A 59 -12.45 7.63 -21.29
CA HIS A 59 -12.49 8.54 -22.44
C HIS A 59 -11.44 9.66 -22.33
N GLU A 60 -11.35 10.34 -21.19
CA GLU A 60 -10.37 11.41 -20.98
C GLU A 60 -8.92 10.89 -20.94
N ALA A 61 -8.67 9.73 -20.35
CA ALA A 61 -7.35 9.11 -20.27
C ALA A 61 -6.74 8.81 -21.65
N PHE A 62 -7.57 8.46 -22.64
CA PHE A 62 -7.12 8.06 -23.98
C PHE A 62 -7.39 9.10 -25.08
N LYS A 63 -7.90 10.28 -24.72
CA LYS A 63 -8.32 11.33 -25.66
C LYS A 63 -7.23 11.76 -26.66
N ASP A 64 -5.99 11.85 -26.20
CA ASP A 64 -4.83 12.25 -27.03
C ASP A 64 -4.03 11.04 -27.55
N GLY A 65 -4.60 9.84 -27.43
CA GLY A 65 -4.03 8.58 -27.93
C GLY A 65 -3.19 7.80 -26.91
N LEU A 66 -2.92 6.54 -27.25
CA LEU A 66 -2.23 5.56 -26.39
C LEU A 66 -0.81 6.00 -26.00
N TRP A 67 -0.09 6.69 -26.87
CA TRP A 67 1.27 7.12 -26.58
C TRP A 67 1.34 8.16 -25.46
N VAL A 68 0.42 9.14 -25.46
CA VAL A 68 0.34 10.17 -24.40
C VAL A 68 -0.05 9.52 -23.08
N PHE A 69 -0.99 8.57 -23.11
CA PHE A 69 -1.36 7.76 -21.96
C PHE A 69 -0.14 7.03 -21.36
N LEU A 70 0.58 6.23 -22.17
CA LEU A 70 1.74 5.46 -21.71
C LEU A 70 2.86 6.35 -21.17
N ARG A 71 3.15 7.46 -21.87
CA ARG A 71 4.14 8.45 -21.41
C ARG A 71 3.76 9.03 -20.05
N THR A 72 2.49 9.37 -19.85
CA THR A 72 1.99 9.93 -18.59
C THR A 72 2.05 8.91 -17.45
N VAL A 73 1.64 7.67 -17.71
CA VAL A 73 1.75 6.57 -16.75
C VAL A 73 3.20 6.34 -16.34
N VAL A 74 4.12 6.20 -17.30
CA VAL A 74 5.52 5.91 -16.98
C VAL A 74 6.20 7.11 -16.31
N LEU A 75 6.12 8.30 -16.91
CA LEU A 75 6.89 9.45 -16.43
C LEU A 75 6.25 10.13 -15.22
N ASP A 76 4.94 10.37 -15.25
CA ASP A 76 4.28 11.19 -14.22
C ASP A 76 3.72 10.36 -13.06
N VAL A 77 3.29 9.12 -13.31
CA VAL A 77 2.77 8.23 -12.26
C VAL A 77 3.88 7.37 -11.66
N LEU A 78 4.58 6.56 -12.45
CA LEU A 78 5.58 5.61 -11.94
C LEU A 78 6.88 6.29 -11.53
N LEU A 79 7.43 7.16 -12.39
CA LEU A 79 8.67 7.87 -12.11
C LEU A 79 8.47 9.20 -11.38
N LEU A 80 7.23 9.61 -11.09
CA LEU A 80 6.91 10.83 -10.34
C LEU A 80 7.68 12.07 -10.86
N ARG A 81 7.84 12.20 -12.18
CA ARG A 81 8.65 13.25 -12.84
C ARG A 81 8.34 14.66 -12.36
N ARG A 82 7.07 14.97 -12.08
CA ARG A 82 6.68 16.29 -11.55
C ARG A 82 7.20 16.54 -10.14
N THR A 83 7.24 15.51 -9.30
CA THR A 83 7.83 15.58 -7.96
C THR A 83 9.33 15.81 -8.06
N LEU A 84 10.01 15.14 -9.00
CA LEU A 84 11.43 15.35 -9.29
C LEU A 84 11.72 16.80 -9.69
N ALA A 85 10.93 17.33 -10.63
CA ALA A 85 11.09 18.70 -11.11
C ALA A 85 10.91 19.76 -10.00
N ARG A 86 10.08 19.49 -8.99
CA ARG A 86 9.85 20.41 -7.86
C ARG A 86 10.88 20.28 -6.75
N SER A 87 11.31 19.06 -6.41
CA SER A 87 12.29 18.82 -5.35
C SER A 87 12.83 17.38 -5.41
N PRO A 88 14.12 17.18 -5.72
CA PRO A 88 14.73 15.86 -5.74
C PRO A 88 14.62 15.10 -4.40
N VAL A 89 14.72 15.80 -3.27
CA VAL A 89 14.55 15.19 -1.94
C VAL A 89 13.12 14.67 -1.75
N ARG A 90 12.12 15.44 -2.18
CA ARG A 90 10.71 15.00 -2.14
C ARG A 90 10.49 13.80 -3.05
N TRP A 91 11.19 13.76 -4.18
CA TRP A 91 11.12 12.65 -5.12
C TRP A 91 11.72 11.37 -4.54
N VAL A 92 12.93 11.40 -3.99
CA VAL A 92 13.52 10.22 -3.33
C VAL A 92 12.59 9.71 -2.23
N MET A 93 12.10 10.60 -1.37
CA MET A 93 11.14 10.28 -0.31
C MET A 93 9.90 9.56 -0.85
N HIS A 94 9.25 10.09 -1.90
CA HIS A 94 8.04 9.47 -2.46
C HIS A 94 8.34 8.21 -3.26
N MET A 95 9.44 8.13 -4.01
CA MET A 95 9.82 6.92 -4.74
C MET A 95 10.07 5.76 -3.77
N SER A 96 10.84 6.02 -2.71
CA SER A 96 11.10 5.05 -1.66
C SER A 96 9.82 4.60 -0.96
N MET A 97 8.94 5.54 -0.59
CA MET A 97 7.64 5.18 0.00
C MET A 97 6.72 4.46 -0.99
N PHE A 98 6.63 4.91 -2.24
CA PHE A 98 5.73 4.36 -3.26
C PHE A 98 6.08 2.92 -3.58
N TYR A 99 7.33 2.65 -3.96
CA TYR A 99 7.77 1.29 -4.29
C TYR A 99 7.87 0.41 -3.05
N GLY A 100 8.38 0.94 -1.93
CA GLY A 100 8.44 0.19 -0.68
C GLY A 100 7.04 -0.25 -0.22
N PHE A 101 6.10 0.68 -0.13
CA PHE A 101 4.73 0.38 0.29
C PHE A 101 3.98 -0.52 -0.70
N LEU A 102 4.01 -0.18 -2.00
CA LEU A 102 3.24 -0.92 -3.01
C LEU A 102 3.77 -2.36 -3.18
N ALA A 103 5.09 -2.54 -3.20
CA ALA A 103 5.68 -3.87 -3.30
C ALA A 103 5.39 -4.71 -2.05
N LEU A 104 5.55 -4.15 -0.84
CA LEU A 104 5.21 -4.87 0.39
C LEU A 104 3.73 -5.25 0.46
N ALA A 105 2.82 -4.36 0.04
CA ALA A 105 1.39 -4.67 -0.02
C ALA A 105 1.08 -5.80 -1.01
N ALA A 106 1.65 -5.73 -2.22
CA ALA A 106 1.47 -6.77 -3.24
C ALA A 106 2.05 -8.13 -2.79
N MET A 107 3.27 -8.12 -2.24
CA MET A 107 3.91 -9.33 -1.71
C MET A 107 3.17 -9.90 -0.51
N SER A 108 2.60 -9.06 0.37
CA SER A 108 1.78 -9.53 1.50
C SER A 108 0.50 -10.22 1.00
N GLY A 109 -0.17 -9.65 -0.01
CA GLY A 109 -1.33 -10.27 -0.64
C GLY A 109 -0.97 -11.58 -1.34
N PHE A 110 0.17 -11.63 -2.02
CA PHE A 110 0.65 -12.85 -2.67
C PHE A 110 1.06 -13.93 -1.66
N ALA A 111 1.74 -13.57 -0.56
CA ALA A 111 2.09 -14.48 0.53
C ALA A 111 0.85 -15.09 1.19
N LEU A 112 -0.21 -14.29 1.41
CA LEU A 112 -1.49 -14.80 1.88
C LEU A 112 -2.13 -15.79 0.88
N PHE A 113 -2.04 -15.51 -0.41
CA PHE A 113 -2.51 -16.44 -1.44
C PHE A 113 -1.74 -17.77 -1.41
N LEU A 114 -0.41 -17.71 -1.20
CA LEU A 114 0.42 -18.91 -1.02
C LEU A 114 0.08 -19.66 0.27
N ASP A 115 -0.22 -18.97 1.37
CA ASP A 115 -0.70 -19.60 2.62
C ASP A 115 -2.00 -20.40 2.39
N ILE A 116 -2.90 -19.92 1.52
CA ILE A 116 -4.13 -20.63 1.14
C ILE A 116 -3.79 -21.89 0.31
N ILE A 117 -2.88 -21.79 -0.65
CA ILE A 117 -2.44 -22.94 -1.46
C ILE A 117 -1.80 -24.00 -0.56
N GLU A 118 -0.89 -23.60 0.33
CA GLU A 118 -0.20 -24.48 1.28
C GLU A 118 -1.19 -25.17 2.22
N HIS A 119 -2.12 -24.42 2.83
CA HIS A 119 -3.06 -24.96 3.81
C HIS A 119 -4.05 -25.96 3.22
N PHE A 120 -4.59 -25.68 2.03
CA PHE A 120 -5.57 -26.55 1.37
C PHE A 120 -4.94 -27.53 0.38
N ASN A 121 -3.62 -27.51 0.23
CA ASN A 121 -2.87 -28.24 -0.79
C ASN A 121 -3.50 -28.13 -2.18
N LEU A 122 -3.83 -26.89 -2.59
CA LEU A 122 -4.53 -26.65 -3.85
C LEU A 122 -3.69 -27.15 -5.02
N ALA A 123 -4.28 -28.02 -5.85
CA ALA A 123 -3.62 -28.66 -6.98
C ALA A 123 -2.33 -29.44 -6.63
N GLY A 124 -2.14 -29.82 -5.36
CA GLY A 124 -0.93 -30.53 -4.93
C GLY A 124 0.30 -29.64 -4.77
N LEU A 125 0.13 -28.31 -4.77
CA LEU A 125 1.23 -27.33 -4.84
C LEU A 125 1.71 -26.80 -3.47
N ALA A 126 1.45 -27.53 -2.38
CA ALA A 126 1.79 -27.03 -1.04
C ALA A 126 3.29 -26.79 -0.84
N HIS A 127 4.13 -27.69 -1.33
CA HIS A 127 5.58 -27.57 -1.18
C HIS A 127 6.16 -26.42 -2.00
N GLU A 128 5.66 -26.24 -3.22
CA GLU A 128 6.02 -25.15 -4.12
C GLU A 128 5.62 -23.80 -3.52
N ALA A 129 4.45 -23.72 -2.86
CA ALA A 129 4.00 -22.52 -2.18
C ALA A 129 4.91 -22.13 -1.01
N GLU A 130 5.33 -23.11 -0.19
CA GLU A 130 6.29 -22.90 0.89
C GLU A 130 7.64 -22.39 0.36
N MET A 131 8.18 -23.04 -0.69
CA MET A 131 9.44 -22.65 -1.30
C MET A 131 9.40 -21.21 -1.86
N VAL A 132 8.31 -20.82 -2.54
CA VAL A 132 8.16 -19.46 -3.06
C VAL A 132 8.10 -18.44 -1.92
N LYS A 133 7.42 -18.74 -0.80
CA LYS A 133 7.38 -17.86 0.38
C LYS A 133 8.77 -17.64 0.98
N GLU A 134 9.59 -18.68 1.05
CA GLU A 134 10.97 -18.55 1.53
C GLU A 134 11.81 -17.64 0.62
N MET A 135 11.68 -17.80 -0.71
CA MET A 135 12.36 -16.95 -1.69
C MET A 135 11.95 -15.47 -1.61
N MET A 136 10.75 -15.17 -1.09
CA MET A 136 10.26 -13.80 -0.93
C MET A 136 10.87 -13.06 0.26
N ALA A 137 11.58 -13.73 1.18
CA ALA A 137 12.16 -13.11 2.36
C ALA A 137 13.08 -11.92 2.01
N LEU A 138 14.02 -12.13 1.06
CA LEU A 138 14.94 -11.06 0.64
C LEU A 138 14.20 -9.87 -0.01
N PRO A 139 13.26 -10.07 -0.96
CA PRO A 139 12.40 -8.99 -1.44
C PRO A 139 11.66 -8.22 -0.33
N PHE A 140 11.11 -8.92 0.68
CA PHE A 140 10.47 -8.27 1.83
C PHE A 140 11.44 -7.33 2.55
N ASP A 141 12.67 -7.78 2.82
CA ASP A 141 13.68 -6.96 3.50
C ASP A 141 14.05 -5.73 2.66
N ILE A 142 14.34 -5.92 1.37
CA ILE A 142 14.73 -4.83 0.46
C ILE A 142 13.66 -3.75 0.40
N PHE A 143 12.40 -4.12 0.16
CA PHE A 143 11.30 -3.15 0.09
C PHE A 143 10.93 -2.60 1.47
N GLY A 144 11.14 -3.36 2.54
CA GLY A 144 11.08 -2.90 3.93
C GLY A 144 12.04 -1.75 4.17
N TYR A 145 13.32 -1.92 3.81
CA TYR A 145 14.33 -0.89 4.02
C TYR A 145 14.07 0.32 3.12
N LEU A 146 13.59 0.10 1.89
CA LEU A 146 13.18 1.16 1.01
C LEU A 146 12.04 2.00 1.61
N LEU A 147 11.01 1.35 2.17
CA LEU A 147 9.93 2.04 2.86
C LEU A 147 10.43 2.79 4.10
N LEU A 148 11.31 2.18 4.89
CA LEU A 148 11.90 2.79 6.08
C LEU A 148 12.68 4.06 5.74
N VAL A 149 13.51 4.03 4.69
CA VAL A 149 14.25 5.20 4.22
C VAL A 149 13.27 6.32 3.83
N GLY A 150 12.27 6.01 3.01
CA GLY A 150 11.28 6.99 2.58
C GLY A 150 10.48 7.61 3.74
N ALA A 151 10.00 6.77 4.66
CA ALA A 151 9.24 7.20 5.83
C ALA A 151 10.12 7.99 6.82
N THR A 152 11.39 7.59 7.01
CA THR A 152 12.35 8.32 7.85
C THR A 152 12.61 9.72 7.30
N ILE A 153 12.81 9.86 5.98
CA ILE A 153 12.96 11.16 5.33
C ILE A 153 11.69 12.00 5.53
N ALA A 154 10.50 11.40 5.38
CA ALA A 154 9.22 12.09 5.55
C ALA A 154 9.01 12.62 6.99
N VAL A 155 9.27 11.80 8.00
CA VAL A 155 9.19 12.17 9.41
C VAL A 155 10.24 13.24 9.74
N SER A 156 11.50 13.02 9.36
CA SER A 156 12.59 13.96 9.64
C SER A 156 12.32 15.34 9.03
N ARG A 157 11.85 15.40 7.79
CA ARG A 157 11.50 16.68 7.15
C ARG A 157 10.38 17.42 7.87
N ARG A 158 9.44 16.73 8.50
CA ARG A 158 8.34 17.36 9.27
C ARG A 158 8.75 17.80 10.66
N ILE A 159 9.73 17.13 11.27
CA ILE A 159 10.26 17.52 12.58
C ILE A 159 11.20 18.72 12.44
N PHE A 160 12.13 18.65 11.47
CA PHE A 160 13.26 19.59 11.39
C PHE A 160 13.02 20.79 10.47
N LEU A 161 12.21 20.68 9.40
CA LEU A 161 11.98 21.80 8.49
C LEU A 161 10.74 22.59 8.89
N LYS A 162 10.93 23.77 9.47
CA LYS A 162 9.85 24.67 9.93
C LYS A 162 8.76 24.88 8.86
N PHE A 163 9.15 25.21 7.62
CA PHE A 163 8.19 25.40 6.53
C PHE A 163 7.33 24.16 6.25
N VAL A 164 7.86 22.95 6.39
CA VAL A 164 7.07 21.72 6.19
C VAL A 164 6.17 21.47 7.39
N ARG A 165 6.69 21.68 8.61
CA ARG A 165 5.95 21.52 9.86
C ARG A 165 4.74 22.44 9.95
N ASP A 166 4.94 23.72 9.65
CA ASP A 166 3.89 24.75 9.73
C ASP A 166 2.78 24.52 8.70
N ASN A 167 3.07 23.78 7.62
CA ASN A 167 2.09 23.36 6.60
C ASN A 167 1.57 21.91 6.77
N THR A 168 1.93 21.22 7.85
CA THR A 168 1.48 19.84 8.10
C THR A 168 0.14 19.85 8.84
N THR A 169 -0.87 19.19 8.27
CA THR A 169 -2.16 19.00 8.96
C THR A 169 -2.11 17.79 9.90
N ALA A 170 -3.04 17.70 10.86
CA ALA A 170 -3.15 16.53 11.74
C ALA A 170 -3.32 15.21 10.97
N TYR A 171 -4.05 15.24 9.85
CA TYR A 171 -4.21 14.09 8.95
C TYR A 171 -2.87 13.66 8.32
N ASP A 172 -2.05 14.61 7.90
CA ASP A 172 -0.75 14.31 7.29
C ASP A 172 0.23 13.74 8.34
N ALA A 173 0.20 14.29 9.55
CA ALA A 173 0.99 13.79 10.68
C ALA A 173 0.57 12.37 11.07
N PHE A 174 -0.75 12.12 11.17
CA PHE A 174 -1.27 10.79 11.47
C PHE A 174 -0.87 9.77 10.42
N LEU A 175 -1.06 10.05 9.13
CA LEU A 175 -0.77 9.10 8.06
C LEU A 175 0.71 8.76 7.99
N ILE A 176 1.59 9.74 8.12
CA ILE A 176 3.04 9.51 8.05
C ILE A 176 3.55 8.84 9.33
N GLY A 177 3.03 9.23 10.50
CA GLY A 177 3.31 8.55 11.76
C GLY A 177 2.87 7.09 11.73
N ALA A 178 1.68 6.81 11.19
CA ALA A 178 1.18 5.44 11.06
C ALA A 178 2.02 4.60 10.10
N VAL A 179 2.35 5.11 8.90
CA VAL A 179 3.24 4.42 7.94
C VAL A 179 4.61 4.14 8.58
N PHE A 180 5.18 5.11 9.28
CA PHE A 180 6.46 4.93 9.96
C PHE A 180 6.37 3.88 11.06
N LEU A 181 5.34 3.96 11.92
CA LEU A 181 5.12 3.01 13.01
C LEU A 181 4.95 1.58 12.50
N ILE A 182 4.12 1.35 11.47
CA ILE A 182 3.96 0.00 10.91
C ILE A 182 5.25 -0.54 10.30
N THR A 183 6.09 0.34 9.74
CA THR A 183 7.36 -0.07 9.16
C THR A 183 8.32 -0.52 10.26
N ILE A 184 8.40 0.23 11.37
CA ILE A 184 9.21 -0.14 12.53
C ILE A 184 8.72 -1.44 13.17
N THR A 185 7.41 -1.62 13.36
CA THR A 185 6.88 -2.87 13.93
C THR A 185 7.09 -4.06 13.00
N GLY A 186 7.11 -3.86 11.68
CA GLY A 186 7.43 -4.90 10.70
C GLY A 186 8.86 -5.39 10.84
N PHE A 187 9.83 -4.47 10.90
CA PHE A 187 11.23 -4.80 11.17
C PHE A 187 11.42 -5.50 12.50
N TYR A 188 10.74 -5.03 13.55
CA TYR A 188 10.87 -5.66 14.86
C TYR A 188 10.33 -7.10 14.85
N ALA A 189 9.22 -7.36 14.14
CA ALA A 189 8.70 -8.71 13.97
C ALA A 189 9.66 -9.62 13.18
N GLU A 190 10.29 -9.09 12.12
CA GLU A 190 11.30 -9.78 11.32
C GLU A 190 12.56 -10.11 12.13
N TRP A 191 13.12 -9.13 12.84
CA TRP A 191 14.34 -9.31 13.64
C TRP A 191 14.15 -10.35 14.73
N MET A 192 12.98 -10.35 15.39
CA MET A 192 12.63 -11.36 16.39
C MET A 192 12.48 -12.77 15.79
N ARG A 193 12.10 -12.89 14.51
CA ARG A 193 12.05 -14.18 13.80
C ARG A 193 13.45 -14.70 13.46
N GLY A 194 14.44 -13.81 13.35
CA GLY A 194 15.79 -14.12 12.88
C GLY A 194 15.87 -14.20 11.36
N ASN A 195 17.08 -14.42 10.86
CA ASN A 195 17.46 -14.46 9.44
C ASN A 195 17.17 -13.15 8.69
N SER A 196 17.26 -11.99 9.37
CA SER A 196 17.13 -10.68 8.73
C SER A 196 18.33 -10.38 7.85
N PHE A 197 18.12 -9.77 6.68
CA PHE A 197 19.18 -9.46 5.72
C PHE A 197 20.35 -8.65 6.29
N LEU A 198 20.09 -7.59 7.08
CA LEU A 198 21.15 -6.73 7.63
C LEU A 198 21.59 -7.12 9.04
N ILE A 199 20.67 -7.61 9.86
CA ILE A 199 20.91 -7.79 11.30
C ILE A 199 21.12 -9.27 11.66
N GLY A 200 20.84 -10.20 10.74
CA GLY A 200 20.97 -11.64 10.96
C GLY A 200 20.08 -12.09 12.12
N ASN A 201 20.71 -12.72 13.11
CA ASN A 201 20.04 -13.30 14.29
C ASN A 201 20.29 -12.49 15.58
N LEU A 202 20.78 -11.25 15.49
CA LEU A 202 21.19 -10.48 16.68
C LEU A 202 20.07 -10.26 17.71
N PHE A 203 18.82 -10.17 17.25
CA PHE A 203 17.64 -9.95 18.09
C PHE A 203 16.65 -11.12 18.04
N ASP A 204 17.13 -12.33 17.71
CA ASP A 204 16.24 -13.47 17.59
C ASP A 204 15.52 -13.77 18.92
N ASN A 205 14.20 -13.88 18.84
CA ASN A 205 13.37 -14.28 19.97
C ASN A 205 12.12 -14.99 19.44
N PRO A 206 12.22 -16.30 19.15
CA PRO A 206 11.13 -17.05 18.53
C PRO A 206 9.87 -17.11 19.41
N VAL A 207 9.99 -16.89 20.72
CA VAL A 207 8.86 -16.84 21.66
C VAL A 207 8.00 -15.60 21.39
N TYR A 208 8.63 -14.43 21.21
CA TYR A 208 7.92 -13.17 21.01
C TYR A 208 7.69 -12.82 19.54
N ALA A 209 8.39 -13.44 18.59
CA ALA A 209 8.24 -13.16 17.16
C ALA A 209 6.77 -13.22 16.66
N PRO A 210 5.95 -14.24 17.03
CA PRO A 210 4.53 -14.28 16.64
C PRO A 210 3.71 -13.11 17.18
N HIS A 211 4.02 -12.65 18.39
CA HIS A 211 3.30 -11.58 19.06
C HIS A 211 3.53 -10.24 18.35
N PHE A 212 4.79 -9.95 18.01
CA PHE A 212 5.13 -8.75 17.24
C PHE A 212 4.64 -8.81 15.79
N ALA A 213 4.66 -10.00 15.18
CA ALA A 213 4.02 -10.20 13.88
C ALA A 213 2.52 -9.87 13.94
N LEU A 214 1.79 -10.33 14.98
CA LEU A 214 0.38 -9.97 15.16
C LEU A 214 0.19 -8.47 15.34
N ILE A 215 1.00 -7.81 16.18
CA ILE A 215 0.92 -6.35 16.37
C ILE A 215 1.11 -5.63 15.03
N HIS A 216 2.15 -5.99 14.27
CA HIS A 216 2.39 -5.44 12.95
C HIS A 216 1.19 -5.68 12.01
N THR A 217 0.67 -6.90 11.95
CA THR A 217 -0.48 -7.26 11.11
C THR A 217 -1.73 -6.45 11.48
N VAL A 218 -2.05 -6.30 12.78
CA VAL A 218 -3.21 -5.51 13.23
C VAL A 218 -3.06 -4.04 12.84
N LEU A 219 -1.88 -3.45 13.05
CA LEU A 219 -1.63 -2.06 12.67
C LEU A 219 -1.65 -1.87 11.14
N ALA A 220 -1.07 -2.80 10.38
CA ALA A 220 -1.04 -2.78 8.93
C ALA A 220 -2.46 -2.91 8.34
N ILE A 221 -3.27 -3.83 8.85
CA ILE A 221 -4.69 -3.97 8.49
C ILE A 221 -5.46 -2.70 8.85
N GLY A 222 -5.25 -2.15 10.05
CA GLY A 222 -5.90 -0.90 10.47
C GLY A 222 -5.62 0.24 9.49
N LEU A 223 -4.35 0.42 9.09
CA LEU A 223 -3.98 1.46 8.13
C LEU A 223 -4.48 1.15 6.71
N PHE A 224 -4.24 -0.06 6.21
CA PHE A 224 -4.51 -0.43 4.82
C PHE A 224 -6.01 -0.59 4.53
N ALA A 225 -6.74 -1.25 5.43
CA ALA A 225 -8.15 -1.57 5.20
C ALA A 225 -9.10 -0.49 5.72
N LEU A 226 -8.81 0.06 6.92
CA LEU A 226 -9.74 0.95 7.63
C LEU A 226 -9.40 2.43 7.49
N VAL A 227 -8.18 2.79 7.09
CA VAL A 227 -7.79 4.20 6.90
C VAL A 227 -7.65 4.55 5.42
N LEU A 228 -7.07 3.67 4.59
CA LEU A 228 -6.77 4.00 3.19
C LEU A 228 -7.99 4.48 2.39
N PRO A 229 -9.08 3.71 2.26
CA PRO A 229 -10.20 4.13 1.45
C PRO A 229 -11.05 5.23 2.12
N TRP A 230 -10.85 5.50 3.41
CA TRP A 230 -11.71 6.39 4.20
C TRP A 230 -11.05 7.73 4.54
N SER A 231 -9.82 7.97 4.09
CA SER A 231 -9.04 9.16 4.43
C SER A 231 -8.38 9.80 3.21
N LYS A 232 -7.60 10.86 3.44
CA LYS A 232 -6.74 11.48 2.41
C LYS A 232 -5.72 10.50 1.80
N TYR A 233 -5.52 9.33 2.40
CA TYR A 233 -4.60 8.31 1.88
C TYR A 233 -5.10 7.68 0.55
N ILE A 234 -6.38 7.85 0.20
CA ILE A 234 -6.92 7.52 -1.14
C ILE A 234 -6.18 8.23 -2.28
N HIS A 235 -5.38 9.27 -1.98
CA HIS A 235 -4.50 9.93 -2.96
C HIS A 235 -3.55 8.97 -3.68
N VAL A 236 -3.22 7.82 -3.08
CA VAL A 236 -2.41 6.77 -3.73
C VAL A 236 -3.08 6.21 -4.98
N ILE A 237 -4.41 6.27 -5.06
CA ILE A 237 -5.21 5.89 -6.24
C ILE A 237 -5.67 7.12 -7.01
N ALA A 238 -6.19 8.13 -6.30
CA ALA A 238 -6.79 9.29 -6.93
C ALA A 238 -5.77 10.13 -7.73
N THR A 239 -4.55 10.32 -7.22
CA THR A 239 -3.54 11.15 -7.89
C THR A 239 -3.09 10.57 -9.23
N PRO A 240 -2.72 9.27 -9.32
CA PRO A 240 -2.48 8.64 -10.62
C PRO A 240 -3.63 8.81 -11.61
N MET A 241 -4.87 8.59 -11.15
CA MET A 241 -6.05 8.68 -12.00
C MET A 241 -6.26 10.09 -12.55
N THR A 242 -6.11 11.13 -11.71
CA THR A 242 -6.25 12.53 -12.16
C THR A 242 -5.12 12.92 -13.11
N LEU A 243 -3.88 12.51 -12.85
CA LEU A 243 -2.74 12.81 -13.72
C LEU A 243 -2.93 12.21 -15.12
N ILE A 244 -3.47 10.99 -15.19
CA ILE A 244 -3.78 10.29 -16.44
C ILE A 244 -4.94 10.98 -17.18
N ALA A 245 -6.04 11.28 -16.50
CA ALA A 245 -7.20 11.96 -17.11
C ALA A 245 -6.86 13.37 -17.62
N ASN A 246 -6.02 14.09 -16.87
CA ASN A 246 -5.53 15.42 -17.27
C ASN A 246 -4.33 15.34 -18.21
N ARG A 247 -3.88 14.14 -18.61
CA ARG A 247 -2.84 13.90 -19.63
C ARG A 247 -1.53 14.64 -19.37
N GLY A 248 -1.13 14.79 -18.10
CA GLY A 248 0.04 15.61 -17.78
C GLY A 248 -0.27 17.05 -17.31
N GLY A 249 -1.53 17.49 -17.37
CA GLY A 249 -2.01 18.79 -16.89
C GLY A 249 -2.29 18.86 -15.38
N GLU A 250 -2.57 20.08 -14.89
CA GLU A 250 -3.18 20.32 -13.57
C GLU A 250 -4.70 20.12 -13.66
#